data_AF-A0A6A6VK99-F1
#
_entry.id   AF-A0A6A6VK99-F1
#
_cell.length_a   1.000
_cell.length_b   1.000
_cell.length_c   1.000
_cell.angle_alpha   90.00
_cell.angle_beta   90.00
_cell.angle_gamma   90.00
#
_symmetry.space_group_name_H-M   'P 1'
#
loop_
_entity.id
_entity.type
_entity.pdbx_description
1 polymer ?
#
loop_
_entity_poly.entity_id
_entity_poly.type
_entity_poly.pdbx_seq_one_letter_code
_entity_poly.pdbx_strand_id
1 'polypeptide(L)'
;MSTEKAAFELQDVEQQQLVSPEEEGHIKASTLAAEGLLLLASLPIGLFQAFSLWYFYYSTTPLPWVDQLVPGINHLAQGLPPTVRSTLPTALVFFVASSFIAAPGKVELARCLTLFCYLVGSTWGAVALSWELTERRAVGGLDKNTRARHDPVADFKAVHLLNPSLRRNYAAPGEGSIPPAKKKYVPTAGTYPLGFKVGSAHVGVKASNTRFDDLALVASESPCSAAAVFTTNKFQAAPVTVSREMLRKRKGDGVRAVIVNSGCANAVTGRGGIEDAKAMAEQTDECFIRDDNGEADGNGSRTIVMSTGVIGQRLPIQKITSKLPTVYTNLGSTHEHWLSTARAIMTTDTFPKLLSRTFTLPSSPETTYHIAGMTKGAGMIHPNMATLLGIVCTDAPIAPSPLHSLLTDAITQSFNSITIDGDTSTNDTVAILANGAAGGKTITSTDSEDYAAMLKTLTTFAIDLAQLVVRDGEGATKFVTVRVTGAASYTDAKRVANSIARSPLVKTALYGKDANWGRILCATGYAEGVESVVPERTTVSFVPVDGSPELKLLVRGEPEAVDEERAAKILENEDLEIVVRLNDRGEGVQGEEGAEAVVWTCDFSHEYVTINGDYRT
;
A
#
# COMPACT_ATOMS: atom_id res chain seq x y z
N MET A 1 -64.48 -7.90 -27.80
CA MET A 1 -64.25 -6.78 -28.72
C MET A 1 -62.77 -6.45 -28.62
N SER A 2 -61.92 -7.20 -29.33
CA SER A 2 -61.45 -6.99 -30.73
C SER A 2 -60.08 -6.29 -30.69
N THR A 3 -58.94 -6.99 -30.72
CA THR A 3 -58.17 -7.50 -31.90
C THR A 3 -57.96 -6.50 -33.03
N GLU A 4 -56.69 -6.16 -33.30
CA GLU A 4 -56.01 -5.98 -34.62
C GLU A 4 -54.57 -5.50 -34.28
N LYS A 5 -53.43 -6.17 -34.57
CA LYS A 5 -52.87 -6.79 -35.79
C LYS A 5 -52.77 -5.85 -36.99
N ALA A 6 -51.55 -5.42 -37.32
CA ALA A 6 -51.03 -5.44 -38.70
C ALA A 6 -49.49 -5.30 -38.70
N ALA A 7 -48.84 -6.26 -39.35
CA ALA A 7 -47.46 -6.27 -39.81
C ALA A 7 -47.47 -6.01 -41.32
N PHE A 8 -46.37 -5.48 -41.88
CA PHE A 8 -46.04 -5.41 -43.32
C PHE A 8 -44.58 -4.94 -43.40
N GLU A 9 -43.65 -5.41 -44.24
CA GLU A 9 -43.49 -6.58 -45.10
C GLU A 9 -41.99 -6.57 -45.48
N LEU A 10 -41.39 -7.76 -45.60
CA LEU A 10 -40.14 -8.01 -46.33
C LEU A 10 -40.54 -8.61 -47.68
N GLN A 11 -39.91 -8.17 -48.77
CA GLN A 11 -39.89 -8.91 -50.03
C GLN A 11 -38.45 -9.09 -50.53
N ASP A 12 -38.06 -10.36 -50.43
CA ASP A 12 -37.25 -11.26 -51.25
C ASP A 12 -36.67 -10.87 -52.62
N VAL A 13 -35.76 -11.77 -53.04
CA VAL A 13 -35.35 -12.23 -54.39
C VAL A 13 -33.81 -12.08 -54.53
N GLU A 14 -32.97 -13.12 -54.70
CA GLU A 14 -33.21 -14.48 -55.24
C GLU A 14 -32.13 -15.50 -54.80
N GLN A 15 -32.55 -16.77 -54.75
CA GLN A 15 -31.76 -18.01 -54.59
C GLN A 15 -31.08 -18.47 -55.89
N GLN A 16 -30.09 -19.38 -55.78
CA GLN A 16 -30.10 -20.75 -56.38
C GLN A 16 -28.81 -21.52 -55.99
N GLN A 17 -28.90 -22.58 -55.16
CA GLN A 17 -29.02 -24.04 -55.46
C GLN A 17 -27.71 -24.71 -55.94
N LEU A 18 -27.04 -25.53 -55.12
CA LEU A 18 -27.21 -26.98 -54.82
C LEU A 18 -26.67 -27.93 -55.90
N VAL A 19 -25.78 -28.86 -55.50
CA VAL A 19 -25.77 -30.34 -55.76
C VAL A 19 -24.34 -30.93 -55.61
N SER A 20 -24.24 -31.99 -54.79
CA SER A 20 -23.20 -33.05 -54.75
C SER A 20 -23.76 -34.32 -55.44
N PRO A 21 -22.99 -35.31 -55.97
CA PRO A 21 -22.06 -36.17 -55.19
C PRO A 21 -20.83 -36.79 -55.96
N GLU A 22 -19.94 -37.45 -55.20
CA GLU A 22 -19.07 -38.66 -55.45
C GLU A 22 -18.50 -38.92 -56.88
N GLU A 23 -17.26 -39.39 -57.16
CA GLU A 23 -16.22 -40.15 -56.45
C GLU A 23 -14.93 -40.17 -57.33
N GLU A 24 -13.80 -40.59 -56.74
CA GLU A 24 -12.55 -41.10 -57.36
C GLU A 24 -11.52 -40.18 -58.06
N GLY A 25 -10.26 -40.29 -57.59
CA GLY A 25 -9.09 -40.27 -58.47
C GLY A 25 -8.01 -39.25 -58.14
N HIS A 26 -6.97 -39.70 -57.44
CA HIS A 26 -5.68 -39.03 -57.22
C HIS A 26 -5.20 -38.13 -58.39
N ILE A 27 -4.66 -36.94 -58.08
CA ILE A 27 -3.30 -36.46 -58.45
C ILE A 27 -3.15 -34.93 -58.22
N LYS A 28 -2.09 -34.59 -57.45
CA LYS A 28 -1.33 -33.30 -57.32
C LYS A 28 -1.86 -32.14 -56.46
N ALA A 29 -1.52 -32.25 -55.18
CA ALA A 29 -1.45 -31.18 -54.17
C ALA A 29 -0.24 -30.23 -54.35
N SER A 30 -0.02 -29.68 -55.55
CA SER A 30 1.11 -28.74 -55.79
C SER A 30 0.69 -27.38 -56.36
N THR A 31 -0.60 -27.09 -56.46
CA THR A 31 -1.07 -25.81 -57.03
C THR A 31 -1.97 -24.99 -56.10
N LEU A 32 -2.49 -25.56 -55.00
CA LEU A 32 -3.26 -24.80 -53.99
C LEU A 32 -2.40 -24.07 -52.94
N ALA A 33 -1.11 -24.40 -52.82
CA ALA A 33 -0.22 -23.75 -51.86
C ALA A 33 0.22 -22.35 -52.32
N ALA A 34 0.12 -22.04 -53.61
CA ALA A 34 0.56 -20.76 -54.16
C ALA A 34 -0.50 -19.64 -54.03
N GLU A 35 -1.80 -19.98 -54.04
CA GLU A 35 -2.87 -18.97 -53.93
C GLU A 35 -3.26 -18.67 -52.46
N GLY A 36 -3.06 -19.61 -51.54
CA GLY A 36 -3.29 -19.39 -50.10
C GLY A 36 -2.27 -18.43 -49.44
N LEU A 37 -1.04 -18.35 -49.96
CA LEU A 37 -0.01 -17.45 -49.42
C LEU A 37 -0.21 -15.98 -49.81
N LEU A 38 -0.92 -15.71 -50.91
CA LEU A 38 -1.19 -14.35 -51.39
C LEU A 38 -2.34 -13.66 -50.64
N LEU A 39 -3.25 -14.42 -50.04
CA LEU A 39 -4.36 -13.88 -49.25
C LEU A 39 -3.93 -13.38 -47.86
N LEU A 40 -2.91 -13.99 -47.24
CA LEU A 40 -2.39 -13.54 -45.94
C LEU A 40 -1.57 -12.24 -46.03
N ALA A 41 -1.06 -11.88 -47.21
CA ALA A 41 -0.35 -10.63 -47.44
C ALA A 41 -1.27 -9.40 -47.55
N SER A 42 -2.59 -9.59 -47.52
CA SER A 42 -3.58 -8.52 -47.70
C SER A 42 -4.41 -8.17 -46.45
N LEU A 43 -4.14 -8.82 -45.30
CA LEU A 43 -4.76 -8.46 -44.04
C LEU A 43 -4.04 -7.27 -43.40
N PRO A 44 -4.77 -6.26 -42.88
CA PRO A 44 -4.16 -5.18 -42.11
C PRO A 44 -3.36 -5.75 -40.94
N ILE A 45 -2.12 -5.27 -40.76
CA ILE A 45 -1.12 -5.75 -39.78
C ILE A 45 -1.70 -5.96 -38.37
N GLY A 46 -2.69 -5.16 -37.96
CA GLY A 46 -3.37 -5.28 -36.67
C GLY A 46 -4.20 -6.55 -36.49
N LEU A 47 -4.84 -7.08 -37.54
CA LEU A 47 -5.63 -8.33 -37.47
C LEU A 47 -4.72 -9.57 -37.35
N PHE A 48 -3.54 -9.52 -37.98
CA PHE A 48 -2.55 -10.59 -37.89
C PHE A 48 -1.87 -10.65 -36.52
N GLN A 49 -1.62 -9.48 -35.90
CA GLN A 49 -1.11 -9.38 -34.53
C GLN A 49 -2.13 -9.87 -33.49
N ALA A 50 -3.42 -9.54 -33.67
CA ALA A 50 -4.49 -10.02 -32.80
C ALA A 50 -4.67 -11.55 -32.86
N PHE A 51 -4.60 -12.14 -34.06
CA PHE A 51 -4.67 -13.60 -34.25
C PHE A 51 -3.46 -14.32 -33.64
N SER A 52 -2.26 -13.74 -33.77
CA SER A 52 -1.01 -14.30 -33.23
C SER A 52 -0.98 -14.30 -31.70
N LEU A 53 -1.45 -13.21 -31.06
CA LEU A 53 -1.58 -13.11 -29.61
C LEU A 53 -2.67 -14.04 -29.07
N TRP A 54 -3.81 -14.15 -29.77
CA TRP A 54 -4.88 -15.08 -29.40
C TRP A 54 -4.43 -16.55 -29.51
N TYR A 55 -3.71 -16.92 -30.56
CA TYR A 55 -3.22 -18.29 -30.76
C TYR A 55 -2.14 -18.70 -29.74
N PHE A 56 -1.19 -17.80 -29.42
CA PHE A 56 -0.17 -18.06 -28.39
C PHE A 56 -0.74 -18.19 -26.98
N TYR A 57 -1.86 -17.51 -26.69
CA TYR A 57 -2.48 -17.53 -25.37
C TYR A 57 -3.44 -18.72 -25.17
N TYR A 58 -4.00 -19.28 -26.26
CA TYR A 58 -5.06 -20.31 -26.17
C TYR A 58 -4.80 -21.64 -26.89
N SER A 59 -3.77 -21.78 -27.74
CA SER A 59 -3.51 -23.03 -28.47
C SER A 59 -2.35 -23.84 -27.90
N THR A 60 -2.58 -25.13 -27.63
CA THR A 60 -1.55 -26.10 -27.22
C THR A 60 -1.02 -26.95 -28.39
N THR A 61 -1.24 -26.52 -29.65
CA THR A 61 -0.80 -27.28 -30.85
C THR A 61 0.33 -26.58 -31.61
N PRO A 62 1.45 -27.29 -31.93
CA PRO A 62 2.58 -26.72 -32.65
C PRO A 62 2.24 -26.38 -34.10
N LEU A 63 2.83 -25.29 -34.61
CA LEU A 63 2.57 -24.79 -35.97
C LEU A 63 3.25 -25.69 -37.04
N PRO A 64 2.52 -26.15 -38.07
CA PRO A 64 2.97 -27.18 -39.01
C PRO A 64 4.07 -26.76 -40.01
N TRP A 65 4.51 -25.49 -40.01
CA TRP A 65 5.57 -25.00 -40.90
C TRP A 65 6.98 -25.05 -40.27
N VAL A 66 7.09 -25.33 -38.97
CA VAL A 66 8.38 -25.44 -38.27
C VAL A 66 9.22 -26.60 -38.85
N ASP A 67 8.57 -27.71 -39.23
CA ASP A 67 9.24 -28.87 -39.82
C ASP A 67 9.79 -28.62 -41.24
N GLN A 68 9.36 -27.54 -41.91
CA GLN A 68 9.84 -27.18 -43.25
C GLN A 68 11.09 -26.28 -43.22
N LEU A 69 11.41 -25.64 -42.09
CA LEU A 69 12.59 -24.77 -41.93
C LEU A 69 13.87 -25.53 -41.55
N VAL A 70 13.71 -26.66 -40.87
CA VAL A 70 14.82 -27.48 -40.33
C VAL A 70 15.80 -27.98 -41.42
N PRO A 71 15.36 -28.42 -42.62
CA PRO A 71 16.27 -28.88 -43.66
C PRO A 71 17.18 -27.78 -44.24
N GLY A 72 16.67 -26.55 -44.38
CA GLY A 72 17.44 -25.41 -44.91
C GLY A 72 18.53 -24.93 -43.95
N ILE A 73 18.23 -24.92 -42.65
CA ILE A 73 19.18 -24.55 -41.59
C ILE A 73 20.30 -25.60 -41.46
N ASN A 74 19.94 -26.89 -41.58
CA ASN A 74 20.92 -27.97 -41.56
C ASN A 74 21.86 -27.96 -42.77
N HIS A 75 21.43 -27.43 -43.92
CA HIS A 75 22.28 -27.29 -45.10
C HIS A 75 23.32 -26.16 -44.94
N LEU A 76 22.93 -25.02 -44.36
CA LEU A 76 23.83 -23.90 -44.06
C LEU A 76 24.86 -24.24 -42.97
N ALA A 77 24.55 -25.17 -42.07
CA ALA A 77 25.43 -25.57 -40.97
C ALA A 77 26.51 -26.60 -41.37
N GLN A 78 26.61 -26.99 -42.65
CA GLN A 78 27.48 -28.07 -43.11
C GLN A 78 28.99 -27.77 -43.00
N GLY A 79 29.38 -26.49 -42.82
CA GLY A 79 30.78 -26.08 -42.62
C GLY A 79 31.21 -25.83 -41.16
N LEU A 80 30.32 -26.02 -40.18
CA LEU A 80 30.59 -25.68 -38.78
C LEU A 80 30.99 -26.89 -37.91
N PRO A 81 31.80 -26.69 -36.84
CA PRO A 81 32.17 -27.76 -35.91
C PRO A 81 30.95 -28.41 -35.23
N PRO A 82 31.01 -29.71 -34.87
CA PRO A 82 29.86 -30.47 -34.33
C PRO A 82 29.21 -29.86 -33.07
N THR A 83 30.01 -29.18 -32.24
CA THR A 83 29.58 -28.50 -31.01
C THR A 83 28.73 -27.25 -31.24
N VAL A 84 28.88 -26.61 -32.40
CA VAL A 84 28.10 -25.44 -32.82
C VAL A 84 26.81 -25.87 -33.52
N ARG A 85 26.85 -27.00 -34.23
CA ARG A 85 25.69 -27.54 -34.95
C ARG A 85 24.55 -27.99 -34.02
N SER A 86 24.86 -28.44 -32.79
CA SER A 86 23.87 -28.90 -31.81
C SER A 86 23.14 -27.76 -31.06
N THR A 87 23.65 -26.52 -31.11
CA THR A 87 23.11 -25.35 -30.39
C THR A 87 22.40 -24.36 -31.32
N LEU A 88 22.61 -24.47 -32.64
CA LEU A 88 22.04 -23.58 -33.66
C LEU A 88 20.50 -23.54 -33.70
N PRO A 89 19.75 -24.66 -33.60
CA PRO A 89 18.30 -24.63 -33.71
C PRO A 89 17.64 -23.80 -32.60
N THR A 90 18.17 -23.89 -31.37
CA THR A 90 17.66 -23.15 -30.20
C THR A 90 18.01 -21.67 -30.27
N ALA A 91 19.21 -21.32 -30.75
CA ALA A 91 19.66 -19.93 -30.86
C ALA A 91 18.92 -19.16 -31.98
N LEU A 92 18.60 -19.82 -33.10
CA LEU A 92 17.93 -19.18 -34.22
C LEU A 92 16.44 -18.90 -33.94
N VAL A 93 15.76 -19.79 -33.21
CA VAL A 93 14.37 -19.59 -32.76
C VAL A 93 14.25 -18.36 -31.85
N PHE A 94 15.22 -18.15 -30.95
CA PHE A 94 15.27 -16.96 -30.10
C PHE A 94 15.62 -15.68 -30.87
N PHE A 95 16.49 -15.77 -31.89
CA PHE A 95 16.87 -14.62 -32.71
C PHE A 95 15.72 -14.15 -33.61
N VAL A 96 14.96 -15.08 -34.20
CA VAL A 96 13.76 -14.75 -34.98
C VAL A 96 12.67 -14.19 -34.07
N ALA A 97 12.41 -14.80 -32.91
CA ALA A 97 11.40 -14.30 -31.96
C ALA A 97 11.70 -12.89 -31.41
N SER A 98 12.98 -12.57 -31.16
CA SER A 98 13.40 -11.24 -30.68
C SER A 98 13.40 -10.17 -31.78
N SER A 99 13.63 -10.55 -33.04
CA SER A 99 13.62 -9.63 -34.18
C SER A 99 12.20 -9.20 -34.60
N PHE A 100 11.16 -9.90 -34.16
CA PHE A 100 9.76 -9.53 -34.41
C PHE A 100 9.16 -8.55 -33.37
N ILE A 101 9.90 -8.18 -32.32
CA ILE A 101 9.45 -7.24 -31.27
C ILE A 101 9.94 -5.80 -31.54
N ALA A 102 10.85 -5.59 -32.49
CA ALA A 102 11.40 -4.26 -32.77
C ALA A 102 10.86 -3.68 -34.09
N ALA A 103 9.87 -2.78 -33.99
CA ALA A 103 9.58 -1.79 -35.04
C ALA A 103 10.38 -0.49 -34.77
N PRO A 104 10.69 0.33 -35.79
CA PRO A 104 11.92 1.10 -35.82
C PRO A 104 11.79 2.45 -35.12
N GLY A 105 12.67 2.70 -34.14
CA GLY A 105 12.70 4.01 -33.48
C GLY A 105 13.60 4.12 -32.28
N LYS A 106 14.91 3.87 -32.47
CA LYS A 106 16.01 4.17 -31.54
C LYS A 106 16.07 3.32 -30.25
N VAL A 107 17.31 2.89 -29.94
CA VAL A 107 17.75 2.18 -28.71
C VAL A 107 17.29 0.71 -28.75
N GLU A 108 18.11 -0.35 -28.88
CA GLU A 108 19.38 -0.64 -28.21
C GLU A 108 20.01 -1.93 -28.80
N LEU A 109 20.80 -1.83 -29.87
CA LEU A 109 21.52 -3.00 -30.41
C LEU A 109 22.56 -3.55 -29.41
N ALA A 110 22.99 -2.71 -28.46
CA ALA A 110 23.98 -3.04 -27.45
C ALA A 110 23.47 -4.04 -26.39
N ARG A 111 22.19 -4.00 -26.00
CA ARG A 111 21.65 -4.88 -24.93
C ARG A 111 21.46 -6.32 -25.38
N CYS A 112 21.11 -6.54 -26.66
CA CYS A 112 21.02 -7.90 -27.22
C CYS A 112 22.40 -8.55 -27.36
N LEU A 113 23.44 -7.77 -27.68
CA LEU A 113 24.81 -8.27 -27.74
C LEU A 113 25.35 -8.65 -26.35
N THR A 114 25.01 -7.87 -25.31
CA THR A 114 25.37 -8.18 -23.92
C THR A 114 24.72 -9.47 -23.43
N LEU A 115 23.45 -9.72 -23.78
CA LEU A 115 22.76 -10.97 -23.43
C LEU A 115 23.34 -12.17 -24.18
N PHE A 116 23.75 -11.99 -25.44
CA PHE A 116 24.43 -13.01 -26.25
C PHE A 116 25.81 -13.38 -25.68
N CYS A 117 26.61 -12.40 -25.25
CA CYS A 117 27.88 -12.66 -24.58
C CYS A 117 27.70 -13.32 -23.20
N TYR A 118 26.61 -13.02 -22.48
CA TYR A 118 26.33 -13.61 -21.17
C TYR A 118 25.90 -15.08 -21.25
N LEU A 119 25.17 -15.46 -22.30
CA LEU A 119 24.70 -16.83 -22.51
C LEU A 119 25.75 -17.75 -23.15
N VAL A 120 26.67 -17.20 -23.94
CA VAL A 120 27.78 -17.98 -24.55
C VAL A 120 29.01 -18.04 -23.63
N GLY A 121 29.12 -17.12 -22.66
CA GLY A 121 30.26 -17.02 -21.73
C GLY A 121 30.36 -18.08 -20.63
N SER A 122 29.44 -19.05 -20.53
CA SER A 122 29.53 -20.14 -19.53
C SER A 122 30.33 -21.36 -19.99
N THR A 123 30.95 -21.31 -21.16
CA THR A 123 32.06 -22.20 -21.54
C THR A 123 33.06 -21.39 -22.34
N TRP A 124 34.36 -21.58 -22.08
CA TRP A 124 35.52 -20.87 -22.65
C TRP A 124 36.07 -19.74 -21.77
N GLY A 125 36.81 -20.15 -20.75
CA GLY A 125 37.95 -19.38 -20.26
C GLY A 125 39.11 -19.45 -21.27
N ALA A 126 39.86 -18.35 -21.34
CA ALA A 126 41.08 -18.12 -22.14
C ALA A 126 40.86 -17.92 -23.65
N VAL A 127 40.82 -16.64 -24.07
CA VAL A 127 41.55 -16.00 -25.18
C VAL A 127 40.76 -14.75 -25.60
N ALA A 128 41.08 -13.60 -24.97
CA ALA A 128 40.72 -12.27 -25.49
C ALA A 128 41.64 -11.21 -24.85
N LEU A 129 42.95 -11.43 -24.94
CA LEU A 129 43.97 -10.40 -24.80
C LEU A 129 44.44 -10.10 -26.22
N SER A 130 43.77 -9.15 -26.89
CA SER A 130 44.25 -8.42 -28.09
C SER A 130 43.06 -7.92 -28.94
N TRP A 131 42.40 -6.81 -28.57
CA TRP A 131 41.83 -5.91 -29.60
C TRP A 131 41.53 -4.45 -29.18
N GLU A 132 41.83 -3.97 -27.98
CA GLU A 132 41.68 -2.53 -27.68
C GLU A 132 42.96 -1.90 -27.15
N LEU A 133 43.92 -1.71 -28.06
CA LEU A 133 45.04 -0.78 -27.88
C LEU A 133 45.39 -0.14 -29.24
N THR A 134 44.39 0.47 -29.89
CA THR A 134 44.64 1.40 -31.01
C THR A 134 43.63 2.53 -31.00
N GLU A 135 43.71 3.40 -29.99
CA GLU A 135 43.52 4.85 -30.12
C GLU A 135 43.62 5.50 -28.73
N ARG A 136 44.86 5.84 -28.34
CA ARG A 136 45.20 7.00 -27.51
C ARG A 136 46.73 7.12 -27.44
N ARG A 137 47.31 7.66 -28.51
CA ARG A 137 48.55 8.45 -28.38
C ARG A 137 48.13 9.84 -27.94
N ALA A 138 48.36 10.18 -26.67
CA ALA A 138 48.82 11.50 -26.26
C ALA A 138 49.30 11.44 -24.80
N VAL A 139 50.58 11.79 -24.64
CA VAL A 139 51.26 12.22 -23.41
C VAL A 139 51.69 11.14 -22.40
N GLY A 140 52.96 10.73 -22.54
CA GLY A 140 53.96 10.96 -21.49
C GLY A 140 54.13 9.92 -20.38
N GLY A 141 55.04 8.97 -20.62
CA GLY A 141 56.05 8.47 -19.67
C GLY A 141 55.63 8.04 -18.25
N LEU A 142 55.76 6.75 -17.94
CA LEU A 142 56.74 6.25 -16.96
C LEU A 142 56.62 4.74 -16.74
N ASP A 143 57.81 4.15 -16.73
CA ASP A 143 58.29 3.00 -15.98
C ASP A 143 57.77 1.56 -16.21
N LYS A 144 58.75 0.68 -16.41
CA LYS A 144 58.65 -0.77 -16.54
C LYS A 144 59.06 -1.37 -15.20
N ASN A 145 58.13 -1.89 -14.41
CA ASN A 145 58.34 -3.08 -13.57
C ASN A 145 57.14 -3.30 -12.63
N THR A 146 56.31 -4.30 -12.94
CA THR A 146 55.80 -5.28 -11.96
C THR A 146 54.94 -6.32 -12.68
N ARG A 147 55.43 -7.55 -12.76
CA ARG A 147 54.59 -8.74 -13.02
C ARG A 147 53.95 -9.12 -11.69
N ALA A 148 52.66 -8.82 -11.51
CA ALA A 148 51.82 -9.43 -10.48
C ALA A 148 50.70 -10.20 -11.16
N ARG A 149 50.48 -11.45 -10.74
CA ARG A 149 49.43 -12.33 -11.25
C ARG A 149 48.07 -11.73 -10.89
N HIS A 150 47.25 -11.44 -11.90
CA HIS A 150 45.88 -10.96 -11.73
C HIS A 150 45.01 -12.11 -11.23
N ASP A 151 44.51 -12.00 -10.00
CA ASP A 151 43.50 -12.90 -9.44
C ASP A 151 42.12 -12.21 -9.54
N PRO A 152 41.26 -12.62 -10.48
CA PRO A 152 39.94 -12.01 -10.69
C PRO A 152 38.97 -12.22 -9.51
N VAL A 153 39.29 -13.11 -8.55
CA VAL A 153 38.50 -13.32 -7.34
C VAL A 153 38.81 -12.25 -6.28
N ALA A 154 40.00 -11.66 -6.30
CA ALA A 154 40.38 -10.59 -5.38
C ALA A 154 39.70 -9.25 -5.75
N ASP A 155 39.55 -8.96 -7.04
CA ASP A 155 38.84 -7.75 -7.50
C ASP A 155 37.32 -7.83 -7.32
N PHE A 156 36.73 -9.04 -7.35
CA PHE A 156 35.32 -9.22 -7.00
C PHE A 156 35.04 -8.93 -5.52
N LYS A 157 36.03 -9.12 -4.64
CA LYS A 157 35.97 -8.66 -3.24
C LYS A 157 36.27 -7.17 -3.10
N ALA A 158 37.08 -6.57 -3.98
CA ALA A 158 37.43 -5.16 -3.93
C ALA A 158 36.32 -4.22 -4.45
N VAL A 159 35.50 -4.65 -5.42
CA VAL A 159 34.33 -3.87 -5.91
C VAL A 159 33.20 -3.83 -4.88
N HIS A 160 33.19 -4.75 -3.91
CA HIS A 160 32.33 -4.69 -2.71
C HIS A 160 32.92 -3.89 -1.54
N LEU A 161 34.12 -3.31 -1.71
CA LEU A 161 34.76 -2.39 -0.77
C LEU A 161 34.70 -0.93 -1.24
N LEU A 162 33.78 -0.61 -2.15
CA LEU A 162 33.41 0.77 -2.43
C LEU A 162 32.58 1.32 -1.26
N ASN A 163 33.25 2.14 -0.46
CA ASN A 163 32.71 3.02 0.58
C ASN A 163 31.75 2.35 1.60
N PRO A 164 32.23 2.00 2.81
CA PRO A 164 31.35 1.63 3.93
C PRO A 164 30.29 2.70 4.27
N SER A 165 30.40 3.90 3.71
CA SER A 165 29.43 4.99 3.84
C SER A 165 28.22 4.90 2.89
N LEU A 166 28.18 3.93 1.95
CA LEU A 166 27.07 3.75 1.00
C LEU A 166 26.30 2.44 1.15
N ARG A 167 26.68 1.54 2.07
CA ARG A 167 25.74 0.55 2.60
C ARG A 167 24.86 1.25 3.63
N ARG A 168 23.78 1.86 3.15
CA ARG A 168 22.74 2.40 4.03
C ARG A 168 21.96 1.22 4.61
N ASN A 169 22.33 0.82 5.81
CA ASN A 169 21.53 -0.10 6.61
C ASN A 169 20.23 0.62 6.95
N TYR A 170 19.11 0.18 6.37
CA TYR A 170 17.80 0.61 6.86
C TYR A 170 17.39 -0.28 8.02
N ALA A 171 17.39 0.33 9.19
CA ALA A 171 16.92 -0.29 10.41
C ALA A 171 15.39 -0.39 10.37
N ALA A 172 14.88 -1.61 10.44
CA ALA A 172 13.67 -1.87 11.22
C ALA A 172 13.85 -1.21 12.62
N PRO A 173 12.77 -0.75 13.27
CA PRO A 173 12.84 0.29 14.28
C PRO A 173 13.67 -0.24 15.44
N GLY A 174 14.84 0.37 15.59
CA GLY A 174 15.83 -0.09 16.52
C GLY A 174 17.12 0.71 16.49
N GLU A 175 17.76 0.85 15.34
CA GLU A 175 19.03 1.58 15.30
C GLU A 175 18.87 3.11 15.21
N GLY A 176 17.65 3.64 15.01
CA GLY A 176 17.42 5.04 14.65
C GLY A 176 17.10 5.97 15.81
N SER A 177 17.86 7.05 15.96
CA SER A 177 17.39 8.26 16.63
C SER A 177 16.18 8.82 15.88
N ILE A 178 15.13 9.25 16.60
CA ILE A 178 14.00 9.97 15.98
C ILE A 178 14.55 11.14 15.14
N PRO A 179 14.21 11.22 13.83
CA PRO A 179 14.71 12.28 12.97
C PRO A 179 14.44 13.66 13.59
N PRO A 180 15.40 14.62 13.55
CA PRO A 180 15.23 15.92 14.20
C PRO A 180 13.91 16.63 13.85
N ALA A 181 13.51 16.57 12.58
CA ALA A 181 12.25 17.16 12.09
C ALA A 181 10.98 16.50 12.66
N LYS A 182 11.08 15.23 13.11
CA LYS A 182 9.95 14.46 13.63
C LYS A 182 9.87 14.45 15.16
N LYS A 183 10.91 14.91 15.87
CA LYS A 183 10.90 15.02 17.34
C LYS A 183 9.72 15.83 17.89
N LYS A 184 9.28 16.85 17.14
CA LYS A 184 8.12 17.68 17.49
C LYS A 184 6.80 16.90 17.62
N TYR A 185 6.70 15.71 17.03
CA TYR A 185 5.51 14.86 17.07
C TYR A 185 5.51 13.85 18.23
N VAL A 186 6.64 13.70 18.94
CA VAL A 186 6.74 12.76 20.06
C VAL A 186 6.40 13.48 21.36
N PRO A 187 5.33 13.08 22.07
CA PRO A 187 4.93 13.76 23.29
C PRO A 187 5.97 13.54 24.40
N THR A 188 6.28 14.61 25.13
CA THR A 188 7.18 14.58 26.30
C THR A 188 6.43 14.36 27.61
N ALA A 189 5.11 14.55 27.61
CA ALA A 189 4.20 14.29 28.72
C ALA A 189 2.80 13.97 28.17
N GLY A 190 1.91 13.46 29.03
CA GLY A 190 0.54 13.09 28.67
C GLY A 190 -0.34 12.84 29.90
N THR A 191 -1.65 12.80 29.68
CA THR A 191 -2.68 12.53 30.70
C THR A 191 -3.50 11.32 30.27
N TYR A 192 -3.51 10.25 31.06
CA TYR A 192 -3.98 8.94 30.59
C TYR A 192 -5.28 8.49 31.28
N PRO A 193 -6.11 7.70 30.59
CA PRO A 193 -7.32 7.10 31.15
C PRO A 193 -7.10 6.38 32.47
N LEU A 194 -7.97 6.69 33.44
CA LEU A 194 -8.03 5.99 34.71
C LEU A 194 -8.35 4.50 34.48
N GLY A 195 -7.82 3.62 35.33
CA GLY A 195 -8.08 2.19 35.25
C GLY A 195 -7.45 1.49 34.04
N PHE A 196 -6.49 2.11 33.34
CA PHE A 196 -5.68 1.47 32.30
C PHE A 196 -4.21 1.40 32.69
N LYS A 197 -3.59 0.26 32.39
CA LYS A 197 -2.14 0.05 32.43
C LYS A 197 -1.65 -0.44 31.09
N VAL A 198 -0.42 -0.08 30.75
CA VAL A 198 0.22 -0.44 29.50
C VAL A 198 1.66 -0.90 29.76
N GLY A 199 2.19 -1.75 28.89
CA GLY A 199 3.51 -2.31 29.06
C GLY A 199 4.04 -2.92 27.78
N SER A 200 5.36 -3.10 27.74
CA SER A 200 6.07 -3.65 26.60
C SER A 200 7.19 -4.58 27.05
N ALA A 201 7.63 -5.47 26.17
CA ALA A 201 8.87 -6.22 26.35
C ALA A 201 9.45 -6.70 25.01
N HIS A 202 10.76 -6.93 25.03
CA HIS A 202 11.48 -7.61 23.97
C HIS A 202 11.25 -9.13 24.03
N VAL A 203 10.77 -9.65 22.90
CA VAL A 203 10.57 -11.07 22.60
C VAL A 203 11.54 -11.55 21.53
N GLY A 204 11.87 -10.68 20.57
CA GLY A 204 12.66 -11.05 19.40
C GLY A 204 11.82 -11.83 18.39
N VAL A 205 10.67 -11.25 18.02
CA VAL A 205 9.74 -11.78 17.01
C VAL A 205 10.46 -11.88 15.66
N LYS A 206 11.15 -10.80 15.25
CA LYS A 206 12.18 -10.84 14.21
C LYS A 206 13.50 -11.28 14.83
N ALA A 207 14.16 -12.26 14.22
CA ALA A 207 15.46 -12.75 14.72
C ALA A 207 16.56 -11.67 14.75
N SER A 208 16.48 -10.69 13.84
CA SER A 208 17.39 -9.53 13.80
C SER A 208 17.13 -8.53 14.94
N ASN A 209 15.94 -8.52 15.54
CA ASN A 209 15.64 -7.67 16.69
C ASN A 209 16.20 -8.29 17.98
N THR A 210 17.30 -7.75 18.46
CA THR A 210 17.98 -8.23 19.67
C THR A 210 17.83 -7.29 20.88
N ARG A 211 17.15 -6.15 20.72
CA ARG A 211 17.20 -5.06 21.73
C ARG A 211 15.89 -4.32 21.96
N PHE A 212 14.97 -4.30 21.00
CA PHE A 212 13.79 -3.43 21.06
C PHE A 212 12.56 -4.21 21.45
N ASP A 213 11.72 -3.60 22.29
CA ASP A 213 10.44 -4.20 22.61
C ASP A 213 9.62 -4.40 21.34
N ASP A 214 9.05 -5.59 21.18
CA ASP A 214 8.26 -5.99 20.00
C ASP A 214 6.98 -6.75 20.39
N LEU A 215 6.64 -6.67 21.68
CA LEU A 215 5.38 -7.10 22.26
C LEU A 215 4.85 -5.99 23.17
N ALA A 216 3.58 -5.62 22.98
CA ALA A 216 2.92 -4.51 23.67
C ALA A 216 1.56 -4.95 24.21
N LEU A 217 1.26 -4.62 25.46
CA LEU A 217 0.00 -4.92 26.13
C LEU A 217 -0.65 -3.63 26.62
N VAL A 218 -1.93 -3.46 26.26
CA VAL A 218 -2.81 -2.45 26.85
C VAL A 218 -3.87 -3.19 27.63
N ALA A 219 -4.00 -2.91 28.93
CA ALA A 219 -4.85 -3.64 29.86
C ALA A 219 -5.74 -2.67 30.65
N SER A 220 -7.03 -2.95 30.69
CA SER A 220 -7.97 -2.35 31.64
C SER A 220 -7.93 -3.14 32.94
N GLU A 221 -7.87 -2.44 34.07
CA GLU A 221 -7.89 -3.06 35.41
C GLU A 221 -9.24 -3.75 35.68
N SER A 222 -10.32 -3.21 35.12
CA SER A 222 -11.66 -3.82 35.14
C SER A 222 -12.11 -4.27 33.74
N PRO A 223 -13.04 -5.24 33.65
CA PRO A 223 -13.76 -5.52 32.41
C PRO A 223 -14.38 -4.25 31.81
N CYS A 224 -14.27 -4.07 30.50
CA CYS A 224 -14.69 -2.86 29.81
C CYS A 224 -15.50 -3.18 28.53
N SER A 225 -16.21 -2.16 28.05
CA SER A 225 -16.77 -2.18 26.71
C SER A 225 -15.64 -2.02 25.70
N ALA A 226 -15.70 -2.76 24.59
CA ALA A 226 -14.77 -2.58 23.49
C ALA A 226 -15.45 -2.73 22.13
N ALA A 227 -14.90 -2.01 21.15
CA ALA A 227 -15.26 -2.16 19.75
C ALA A 227 -13.98 -2.14 18.90
N ALA A 228 -14.05 -2.73 17.71
CA ALA A 228 -12.98 -2.62 16.73
C ALA A 228 -13.55 -2.58 15.31
N VAL A 229 -12.84 -1.89 14.43
CA VAL A 229 -13.01 -1.96 12.97
C VAL A 229 -11.78 -2.63 12.37
N PHE A 230 -11.98 -3.34 11.27
CA PHE A 230 -10.99 -4.23 10.68
C PHE A 230 -10.88 -4.04 9.17
N THR A 231 -9.71 -4.33 8.61
CA THR A 231 -9.47 -4.34 7.16
C THR A 231 -10.54 -5.12 6.38
N THR A 232 -10.92 -4.60 5.21
CA THR A 232 -11.73 -5.32 4.21
C THR A 232 -10.92 -6.14 3.23
N ASN A 233 -9.59 -6.12 3.32
CA ASN A 233 -8.73 -6.89 2.42
C ASN A 233 -9.18 -8.37 2.41
N LYS A 234 -9.15 -9.04 1.25
CA LYS A 234 -9.58 -10.44 1.14
C LYS A 234 -8.64 -11.42 1.83
N PHE A 235 -7.37 -11.07 1.99
CA PHE A 235 -6.35 -11.83 2.70
C PHE A 235 -6.25 -11.44 4.18
N GLN A 236 -7.39 -11.35 4.87
CA GLN A 236 -7.44 -10.96 6.29
C GLN A 236 -6.53 -11.88 7.12
N ALA A 237 -5.64 -11.28 7.91
CA ALA A 237 -4.70 -12.01 8.74
C ALA A 237 -5.42 -12.80 9.85
N ALA A 238 -4.72 -13.78 10.41
CA ALA A 238 -5.24 -14.58 11.52
C ALA A 238 -5.70 -13.75 12.75
N PRO A 239 -4.94 -12.76 13.27
CA PRO A 239 -5.38 -11.95 14.40
C PRO A 239 -6.67 -11.17 14.13
N VAL A 240 -6.86 -10.66 12.89
CA VAL A 240 -8.07 -9.97 12.48
C VAL A 240 -9.29 -10.88 12.61
N THR A 241 -9.18 -12.12 12.13
CA THR A 241 -10.27 -13.10 12.19
C THR A 241 -10.60 -13.47 13.64
N VAL A 242 -9.57 -13.77 14.45
CA VAL A 242 -9.74 -14.16 15.86
C VAL A 242 -10.37 -13.03 16.69
N SER A 243 -9.84 -11.81 16.58
CA SER A 243 -10.35 -10.65 17.32
C SER A 243 -11.78 -10.29 16.93
N ARG A 244 -12.12 -10.34 15.64
CA ARG A 244 -13.49 -10.09 15.16
C ARG A 244 -14.48 -11.12 15.70
N GLU A 245 -14.12 -12.41 15.65
CA GLU A 245 -14.97 -13.48 16.18
C GLU A 245 -15.18 -13.35 17.68
N MET A 246 -14.11 -13.05 18.43
CA MET A 246 -14.15 -12.81 19.88
C MET A 246 -15.10 -11.65 20.22
N LEU A 247 -14.94 -10.48 19.59
CA LEU A 247 -15.79 -9.32 19.82
C LEU A 247 -17.25 -9.60 19.46
N ARG A 248 -17.51 -10.32 18.36
CA ARG A 248 -18.87 -10.71 17.96
C ARG A 248 -19.52 -11.62 19.00
N LYS A 249 -18.79 -12.62 19.50
CA LYS A 249 -19.29 -13.55 20.53
C LYS A 249 -19.62 -12.81 21.83
N ARG A 250 -18.76 -11.88 22.23
CA ARG A 250 -18.92 -11.06 23.45
C ARG A 250 -19.89 -9.89 23.30
N LYS A 251 -20.28 -9.54 22.07
CA LYS A 251 -21.01 -8.30 21.76
C LYS A 251 -20.32 -7.05 22.32
N GLY A 252 -18.99 -7.05 22.29
CA GLY A 252 -18.15 -5.96 22.79
C GLY A 252 -18.12 -5.82 24.32
N ASP A 253 -18.69 -6.76 25.10
CA ASP A 253 -18.73 -6.69 26.55
C ASP A 253 -17.63 -7.53 27.24
N GLY A 254 -17.21 -7.08 28.42
CA GLY A 254 -16.28 -7.81 29.28
C GLY A 254 -14.86 -7.97 28.73
N VAL A 255 -14.47 -7.20 27.72
CA VAL A 255 -13.10 -7.17 27.17
C VAL A 255 -12.16 -6.57 28.20
N ARG A 256 -10.88 -6.97 28.21
CA ARG A 256 -9.88 -6.44 29.15
C ARG A 256 -8.64 -5.89 28.49
N ALA A 257 -8.21 -6.44 27.36
CA ALA A 257 -6.88 -6.13 26.87
C ALA A 257 -6.79 -6.09 25.34
N VAL A 258 -5.72 -5.44 24.88
CA VAL A 258 -5.18 -5.54 23.53
C VAL A 258 -3.73 -5.98 23.62
N ILE A 259 -3.38 -7.10 22.99
CA ILE A 259 -2.00 -7.57 22.86
C ILE A 259 -1.55 -7.43 21.40
N VAL A 260 -0.37 -6.84 21.21
CA VAL A 260 0.17 -6.53 19.90
C VAL A 260 1.59 -7.05 19.78
N ASN A 261 1.88 -7.80 18.71
CA ASN A 261 3.25 -8.10 18.33
C ASN A 261 3.65 -7.31 17.08
N SER A 262 4.91 -6.85 17.03
CA SER A 262 5.53 -6.26 15.85
C SER A 262 6.58 -7.20 15.25
N GLY A 263 6.86 -7.03 13.95
CA GLY A 263 7.85 -7.82 13.23
C GLY A 263 7.31 -9.03 12.44
N CYS A 264 6.14 -9.56 12.77
CA CYS A 264 5.48 -10.63 12.04
C CYS A 264 3.97 -10.37 11.97
N ALA A 265 3.41 -10.31 10.76
CA ALA A 265 1.99 -10.01 10.56
C ALA A 265 1.06 -11.18 10.88
N ASN A 266 1.57 -12.42 10.96
CA ASN A 266 0.74 -13.62 11.07
C ASN A 266 -0.40 -13.66 10.01
N ALA A 267 -0.05 -13.23 8.79
CA ALA A 267 -0.94 -13.21 7.64
C ALA A 267 -0.53 -14.31 6.66
N VAL A 268 -1.52 -14.96 6.02
CA VAL A 268 -1.31 -16.07 5.07
C VAL A 268 -0.57 -17.25 5.74
N THR A 269 -0.94 -17.58 6.97
CA THR A 269 -0.30 -18.60 7.83
C THR A 269 -1.17 -19.85 8.06
N GLY A 270 -2.31 -19.93 7.37
CA GLY A 270 -3.24 -21.06 7.44
C GLY A 270 -3.82 -21.28 8.84
N ARG A 271 -4.30 -22.51 9.11
CA ARG A 271 -4.93 -22.89 10.38
C ARG A 271 -4.05 -22.57 11.59
N GLY A 272 -2.76 -22.84 11.48
CA GLY A 272 -1.87 -22.62 12.61
C GLY A 272 -1.64 -21.15 12.95
N GLY A 273 -1.79 -20.22 11.99
CA GLY A 273 -1.80 -18.78 12.34
C GLY A 273 -2.97 -18.40 13.24
N ILE A 274 -4.14 -19.00 13.03
CA ILE A 274 -5.33 -18.83 13.88
C ILE A 274 -5.10 -19.43 15.25
N GLU A 275 -4.47 -20.62 15.32
CA GLU A 275 -4.08 -21.26 16.58
C GLU A 275 -3.10 -20.37 17.37
N ASP A 276 -2.07 -19.82 16.71
CA ASP A 276 -1.10 -18.93 17.34
C ASP A 276 -1.76 -17.66 17.90
N ALA A 277 -2.67 -17.05 17.14
CA ALA A 277 -3.41 -15.87 17.57
C ALA A 277 -4.33 -16.16 18.77
N LYS A 278 -5.01 -17.31 18.78
CA LYS A 278 -5.82 -17.74 19.94
C LYS A 278 -4.95 -17.98 21.17
N ALA A 279 -3.82 -18.67 21.02
CA ALA A 279 -2.89 -18.94 22.11
C ALA A 279 -2.34 -17.64 22.73
N MET A 280 -2.05 -16.61 21.90
CA MET A 280 -1.63 -15.31 22.41
C MET A 280 -2.72 -14.63 23.25
N ALA A 281 -3.98 -14.70 22.80
CA ALA A 281 -5.12 -14.12 23.52
C ALA A 281 -5.37 -14.85 24.86
N GLU A 282 -5.42 -16.18 24.82
CA GLU A 282 -5.64 -17.05 25.98
C GLU A 282 -4.55 -16.88 27.02
N GLN A 283 -3.27 -16.85 26.61
CA GLN A 283 -2.17 -16.67 27.55
C GLN A 283 -2.14 -15.25 28.16
N THR A 284 -2.64 -14.25 27.43
CA THR A 284 -2.80 -12.89 27.98
C THR A 284 -3.88 -12.90 29.05
N ASP A 285 -5.02 -13.55 28.79
CA ASP A 285 -6.12 -13.67 29.77
C ASP A 285 -5.68 -14.43 31.04
N GLU A 286 -4.86 -15.47 30.89
CA GLU A 286 -4.30 -16.23 32.03
C GLU A 286 -3.47 -15.36 32.99
N CYS A 287 -2.82 -14.29 32.50
CA CYS A 287 -2.03 -13.41 33.35
C CYS A 287 -2.93 -12.68 34.37
N PHE A 288 -4.13 -12.26 33.97
CA PHE A 288 -5.10 -11.64 34.88
C PHE A 288 -5.67 -12.62 35.91
N ILE A 289 -5.84 -13.89 35.53
CA ILE A 289 -6.38 -14.93 36.40
C ILE A 289 -5.36 -15.30 37.49
N ARG A 290 -4.08 -15.43 37.12
CA ARG A 290 -3.02 -15.81 38.07
C ARG A 290 -2.70 -14.74 39.12
N ASP A 291 -3.04 -13.49 38.84
CA ASP A 291 -2.79 -12.34 39.70
C ASP A 291 -4.02 -11.99 40.56
N ASP A 292 -5.03 -12.86 40.61
CA ASP A 292 -6.33 -12.65 41.26
C ASP A 292 -7.04 -11.34 40.85
N ASN A 293 -6.63 -10.76 39.72
CA ASN A 293 -7.13 -9.50 39.16
C ASN A 293 -8.26 -9.75 38.14
N GLY A 294 -8.77 -10.99 38.09
CA GLY A 294 -9.91 -11.37 37.28
C GLY A 294 -10.24 -12.85 37.33
N GLU A 295 -11.49 -13.16 37.03
CA GLU A 295 -11.97 -14.54 36.90
C GLU A 295 -12.37 -14.84 35.45
N ALA A 296 -12.31 -16.14 35.10
CA ALA A 296 -12.87 -16.64 33.86
C ALA A 296 -14.41 -16.51 33.92
N ASP A 297 -14.99 -15.80 32.95
CA ASP A 297 -16.44 -15.56 32.88
C ASP A 297 -17.18 -16.61 32.02
N GLY A 298 -16.48 -17.66 31.58
CA GLY A 298 -17.02 -18.70 30.70
C GLY A 298 -17.29 -18.26 29.25
N ASN A 299 -17.06 -16.99 28.88
CA ASN A 299 -17.41 -16.45 27.57
C ASN A 299 -16.28 -16.52 26.54
N GLY A 300 -15.14 -17.12 26.87
CA GLY A 300 -13.96 -17.27 26.01
C GLY A 300 -12.91 -16.20 26.28
N SER A 301 -12.02 -15.94 25.31
CA SER A 301 -10.96 -14.94 25.50
C SER A 301 -11.50 -13.51 25.63
N ARG A 302 -10.83 -12.66 26.43
CA ARG A 302 -11.17 -11.25 26.71
C ARG A 302 -10.17 -10.27 26.08
N THR A 303 -9.31 -10.77 25.21
CA THR A 303 -8.17 -10.03 24.67
C THR A 303 -8.28 -9.89 23.15
N ILE A 304 -8.21 -8.66 22.66
CA ILE A 304 -8.03 -8.36 21.23
C ILE A 304 -6.57 -8.62 20.88
N VAL A 305 -6.32 -9.42 19.84
CA VAL A 305 -4.99 -9.69 19.31
C VAL A 305 -4.75 -8.88 18.04
N MET A 306 -3.57 -8.27 17.93
CA MET A 306 -3.10 -7.60 16.72
C MET A 306 -1.67 -8.04 16.38
N SER A 307 -1.35 -8.07 15.09
CA SER A 307 -0.01 -8.40 14.61
C SER A 307 0.36 -7.51 13.44
N THR A 308 1.63 -7.13 13.32
CA THR A 308 2.14 -6.35 12.18
C THR A 308 3.56 -6.78 11.81
N GLY A 309 3.93 -6.67 10.53
CA GLY A 309 5.25 -7.02 10.03
C GLY A 309 5.19 -7.87 8.76
N VAL A 310 6.07 -8.87 8.65
CA VAL A 310 6.20 -9.66 7.42
C VAL A 310 5.02 -10.62 7.25
N ILE A 311 4.49 -10.72 6.02
CA ILE A 311 3.44 -11.66 5.59
C ILE A 311 4.06 -13.02 5.22
N GLY A 312 3.33 -14.12 5.46
CA GLY A 312 3.75 -15.48 5.06
C GLY A 312 4.71 -16.15 6.03
N GLN A 313 4.85 -15.61 7.24
CA GLN A 313 5.68 -16.18 8.31
C GLN A 313 4.82 -16.50 9.53
N ARG A 314 5.04 -17.68 10.14
CA ARG A 314 4.39 -18.06 11.40
C ARG A 314 4.92 -17.23 12.56
N LEU A 315 4.07 -16.98 13.56
CA LEU A 315 4.54 -16.36 14.79
C LEU A 315 5.49 -17.31 15.52
N PRO A 316 6.57 -16.79 16.14
CA PRO A 316 7.33 -17.55 17.13
C PRO A 316 6.54 -17.60 18.44
N ILE A 317 5.35 -18.23 18.41
CA ILE A 317 4.33 -18.09 19.45
C ILE A 317 4.85 -18.52 20.83
N GLN A 318 5.72 -19.53 20.91
CA GLN A 318 6.32 -19.97 22.17
C GLN A 318 7.21 -18.89 22.82
N LYS A 319 7.91 -18.07 22.01
CA LYS A 319 8.67 -16.93 22.54
C LYS A 319 7.73 -15.87 23.09
N ILE A 320 6.64 -15.59 22.38
CA ILE A 320 5.65 -14.59 22.79
C ILE A 320 4.97 -15.04 24.09
N THR A 321 4.44 -16.26 24.14
CA THR A 321 3.71 -16.76 25.31
C THR A 321 4.59 -16.89 26.55
N SER A 322 5.87 -17.27 26.40
CA SER A 322 6.81 -17.31 27.52
C SER A 322 7.20 -15.93 28.06
N LYS A 323 7.06 -14.85 27.27
CA LYS A 323 7.36 -13.48 27.67
C LYS A 323 6.15 -12.66 28.14
N LEU A 324 4.93 -13.14 27.90
CA LEU A 324 3.70 -12.48 28.36
C LEU A 324 3.69 -12.17 29.87
N PRO A 325 4.11 -13.07 30.78
CA PRO A 325 4.18 -12.74 32.21
C PRO A 325 5.12 -11.56 32.52
N THR A 326 6.21 -11.41 31.75
CA THR A 326 7.12 -10.28 31.90
C THR A 326 6.46 -8.98 31.45
N VAL A 327 5.78 -8.97 30.29
CA VAL A 327 5.03 -7.78 29.83
C VAL A 327 3.96 -7.40 30.84
N TYR A 328 3.23 -8.38 31.38
CA TYR A 328 2.19 -8.17 32.38
C TYR A 328 2.76 -7.56 33.68
N THR A 329 3.91 -8.03 34.16
CA THR A 329 4.56 -7.47 35.35
C THR A 329 5.09 -6.05 35.10
N ASN A 330 5.43 -5.72 33.86
CA ASN A 330 5.90 -4.39 33.44
C ASN A 330 4.75 -3.38 33.22
N LEU A 331 3.48 -3.78 33.43
CA LEU A 331 2.34 -2.89 33.27
C LEU A 331 2.43 -1.70 34.23
N GLY A 332 2.31 -0.49 33.66
CA GLY A 332 2.26 0.75 34.42
C GLY A 332 1.39 1.80 33.75
N SER A 333 1.26 2.97 34.38
CA SER A 333 0.36 4.05 33.95
C SER A 333 1.07 5.37 33.66
N THR A 334 2.41 5.43 33.81
CA THR A 334 3.16 6.67 33.56
C THR A 334 3.32 6.95 32.06
N HIS A 335 3.63 8.20 31.72
CA HIS A 335 3.95 8.61 30.34
C HIS A 335 4.97 7.70 29.66
N GLU A 336 6.01 7.29 30.38
CA GLU A 336 7.05 6.42 29.83
C GLU A 336 6.52 5.03 29.45
N HIS A 337 5.59 4.46 30.23
CA HIS A 337 4.96 3.17 29.89
C HIS A 337 4.14 3.30 28.60
N TRP A 338 3.36 4.38 28.45
CA TRP A 338 2.58 4.63 27.23
C TRP A 338 3.48 4.87 26.02
N LEU A 339 4.56 5.62 26.19
CA LEU A 339 5.52 5.88 25.14
C LEU A 339 6.29 4.61 24.73
N SER A 340 6.72 3.77 25.68
CA SER A 340 7.39 2.50 25.39
C SER A 340 6.46 1.52 24.67
N THR A 341 5.19 1.46 25.09
CA THR A 341 4.15 0.65 24.44
C THR A 341 3.90 1.10 23.01
N ALA A 342 3.80 2.42 22.77
CA ALA A 342 3.66 2.98 21.42
C ALA A 342 4.91 2.72 20.54
N ARG A 343 6.11 2.66 21.13
CA ARG A 343 7.33 2.26 20.41
C ARG A 343 7.31 0.78 20.03
N ALA A 344 6.84 -0.09 20.92
CA ALA A 344 6.90 -1.54 20.72
C ALA A 344 6.03 -2.04 19.55
N ILE A 345 5.01 -1.27 19.14
CA ILE A 345 4.14 -1.59 18.01
C ILE A 345 4.67 -1.09 16.65
N MET A 346 5.76 -0.32 16.63
CA MET A 346 6.33 0.26 15.40
C MET A 346 6.93 -0.80 14.47
N THR A 347 6.96 -0.51 13.17
CA THR A 347 7.70 -1.29 12.16
C THR A 347 8.62 -0.41 11.33
N THR A 348 8.13 0.24 10.30
CA THR A 348 8.92 1.17 9.45
C THR A 348 8.74 2.61 9.88
N ASP A 349 7.94 2.83 10.93
CA ASP A 349 7.74 4.09 11.60
C ASP A 349 9.07 4.71 12.06
N THR A 350 9.20 6.03 11.91
CA THR A 350 10.39 6.78 12.37
C THR A 350 10.20 7.42 13.74
N PHE A 351 8.95 7.47 14.23
CA PHE A 351 8.63 7.92 15.59
C PHE A 351 7.37 7.25 16.17
N PRO A 352 7.27 7.09 17.51
CA PRO A 352 6.08 6.56 18.16
C PRO A 352 4.94 7.57 18.09
N LYS A 353 3.75 7.12 17.68
CA LYS A 353 2.57 7.97 17.54
C LYS A 353 1.66 7.73 18.73
N LEU A 354 1.65 8.67 19.66
CA LEU A 354 0.90 8.63 20.91
C LEU A 354 0.25 9.99 21.15
N LEU A 355 -1.05 10.00 21.45
CA LEU A 355 -1.78 11.19 21.85
C LEU A 355 -2.58 10.92 23.12
N SER A 356 -2.82 11.97 23.88
CA SER A 356 -3.70 11.92 25.05
C SER A 356 -4.34 13.29 25.30
N ARG A 357 -5.61 13.30 25.76
CA ARG A 357 -6.42 14.49 26.02
C ARG A 357 -7.40 14.26 27.16
N THR A 358 -7.87 15.36 27.73
CA THR A 358 -9.03 15.39 28.63
C THR A 358 -10.25 15.98 27.93
N PHE A 359 -11.44 15.64 28.40
CA PHE A 359 -12.71 16.20 27.95
C PHE A 359 -13.80 16.06 29.03
N THR A 360 -14.95 16.70 28.81
CA THR A 360 -16.14 16.60 29.65
C THR A 360 -17.34 16.20 28.81
N LEU A 361 -18.35 15.58 29.43
CA LEU A 361 -19.62 15.24 28.77
C LEU A 361 -20.75 16.18 29.27
N PRO A 362 -21.72 16.56 28.41
CA PRO A 362 -22.84 17.41 28.79
C PRO A 362 -23.58 16.99 30.07
N SER A 363 -23.79 15.69 30.28
CA SER A 363 -24.50 15.19 31.46
C SER A 363 -23.66 15.20 32.75
N SER A 364 -22.34 15.37 32.65
CA SER A 364 -21.40 15.31 33.78
C SER A 364 -20.31 16.40 33.61
N PRO A 365 -20.67 17.69 33.63
CA PRO A 365 -19.75 18.80 33.30
C PRO A 365 -18.61 18.98 34.32
N GLU A 366 -18.76 18.45 35.53
CA GLU A 366 -17.73 18.48 36.59
C GLU A 366 -16.80 17.25 36.56
N THR A 367 -17.13 16.25 35.74
CA THR A 367 -16.32 15.03 35.59
C THR A 367 -15.36 15.19 34.42
N THR A 368 -14.06 15.14 34.71
CA THR A 368 -13.01 15.07 33.69
C THR A 368 -12.82 13.63 33.24
N TYR A 369 -13.06 13.39 31.96
CA TYR A 369 -12.74 12.15 31.26
C TYR A 369 -11.42 12.29 30.52
N HIS A 370 -10.79 11.16 30.24
CA HIS A 370 -9.54 11.07 29.51
C HIS A 370 -9.70 10.16 28.29
N ILE A 371 -8.94 10.49 27.24
CA ILE A 371 -8.78 9.66 26.06
C ILE A 371 -7.30 9.61 25.73
N ALA A 372 -6.78 8.41 25.51
CA ALA A 372 -5.43 8.20 25.01
C ALA A 372 -5.47 7.21 23.85
N GLY A 373 -4.51 7.31 22.96
CA GLY A 373 -4.42 6.39 21.85
C GLY A 373 -3.06 6.39 21.20
N MET A 374 -2.72 5.23 20.69
CA MET A 374 -1.48 4.97 19.98
C MET A 374 -1.78 4.33 18.64
N THR A 375 -0.92 4.59 17.67
CA THR A 375 -1.04 4.00 16.33
C THR A 375 0.33 3.73 15.74
N LYS A 376 0.39 2.80 14.79
CA LYS A 376 1.58 2.56 13.96
C LYS A 376 1.20 2.59 12.49
N GLY A 377 2.08 3.03 11.62
CA GLY A 377 1.91 3.01 10.17
C GLY A 377 2.80 4.03 9.52
N ALA A 378 3.45 3.61 8.44
CA ALA A 378 4.33 4.44 7.62
C ALA A 378 4.31 3.98 6.15
N GLY A 379 4.10 2.68 5.91
CA GLY A 379 3.80 2.10 4.59
C GLY A 379 2.67 1.08 4.65
N MET A 380 2.18 0.68 3.47
CA MET A 380 0.96 -0.09 3.23
C MET A 380 -0.29 0.60 3.81
N ILE A 381 -0.45 1.89 3.49
CA ILE A 381 -1.51 2.76 4.05
C ILE A 381 -2.43 3.29 2.95
N HIS A 382 -3.52 2.58 2.70
CA HIS A 382 -4.79 3.04 2.16
C HIS A 382 -6.00 2.33 2.82
N PRO A 383 -6.53 2.85 3.93
CA PRO A 383 -7.56 2.22 4.76
C PRO A 383 -8.89 2.15 4.04
N ASN A 384 -9.45 0.95 4.03
CA ASN A 384 -10.88 0.76 3.87
C ASN A 384 -11.36 -0.12 5.03
N MET A 385 -11.82 0.55 6.09
CA MET A 385 -12.13 -0.01 7.41
C MET A 385 -10.92 -0.39 8.30
N ALA A 386 -9.67 -0.15 7.84
CA ALA A 386 -8.45 0.29 8.57
C ALA A 386 -7.20 0.10 7.67
N THR A 387 -6.03 0.73 7.96
CA THR A 387 -4.69 0.44 7.33
C THR A 387 -3.50 0.27 8.25
N LEU A 388 -3.78 0.14 9.52
CA LEU A 388 -2.80 0.26 10.57
C LEU A 388 -3.26 -0.50 11.80
N LEU A 389 -2.41 -0.51 12.81
CA LEU A 389 -2.83 -0.89 14.16
C LEU A 389 -3.04 0.38 14.95
N GLY A 390 -4.26 0.59 15.45
CA GLY A 390 -4.64 1.71 16.30
C GLY A 390 -5.35 1.22 17.55
N ILE A 391 -5.01 1.80 18.70
CA ILE A 391 -5.63 1.50 19.99
C ILE A 391 -6.04 2.82 20.62
N VAL A 392 -7.30 2.92 21.03
CA VAL A 392 -7.85 4.06 21.78
C VAL A 392 -8.40 3.55 23.11
N CYS A 393 -8.13 4.27 24.19
CA CYS A 393 -8.63 3.97 25.53
C CYS A 393 -9.32 5.22 26.08
N THR A 394 -10.43 5.02 26.78
CA THR A 394 -11.11 6.08 27.52
C THR A 394 -11.68 5.55 28.82
N ASP A 395 -11.69 6.39 29.84
CA ASP A 395 -12.31 6.10 31.14
C ASP A 395 -13.76 6.60 31.25
N ALA A 396 -14.33 7.12 30.15
CA ALA A 396 -15.74 7.43 30.05
C ALA A 396 -16.61 6.16 30.04
N PRO A 397 -17.75 6.14 30.74
CA PRO A 397 -18.65 4.99 30.74
C PRO A 397 -19.48 4.97 29.45
N ILE A 398 -19.23 3.99 28.58
CA ILE A 398 -19.92 3.82 27.29
C ILE A 398 -20.37 2.37 27.18
N ALA A 399 -21.64 2.13 26.85
CA ALA A 399 -22.15 0.79 26.59
C ALA A 399 -21.61 0.22 25.27
N PRO A 400 -21.53 -1.11 25.10
CA PRO A 400 -20.92 -1.72 23.91
C PRO A 400 -21.56 -1.32 22.58
N SER A 401 -22.89 -1.21 22.52
CA SER A 401 -23.62 -0.87 21.29
C SER A 401 -23.28 0.54 20.76
N PRO A 402 -23.46 1.63 21.52
CA PRO A 402 -23.06 2.96 21.04
C PRO A 402 -21.55 3.10 20.82
N LEU A 403 -20.71 2.36 21.56
CA LEU A 403 -19.25 2.39 21.36
C LEU A 403 -18.83 1.94 19.95
N HIS A 404 -19.50 0.93 19.39
CA HIS A 404 -19.22 0.46 18.04
C HIS A 404 -19.60 1.49 16.97
N SER A 405 -20.74 2.17 17.12
CA SER A 405 -21.16 3.25 16.23
C SER A 405 -20.22 4.45 16.31
N LEU A 406 -19.85 4.88 17.53
CA LEU A 406 -18.88 5.94 17.77
C LEU A 406 -17.57 5.67 17.02
N LEU A 407 -17.03 4.46 17.16
CA LEU A 407 -15.80 4.09 16.49
C LEU A 407 -16.00 4.13 14.96
N THR A 408 -17.03 3.49 14.43
CA THR A 408 -17.23 3.41 12.97
C THR A 408 -17.34 4.78 12.32
N ASP A 409 -18.11 5.69 12.93
CA ASP A 409 -18.31 7.05 12.42
C ASP A 409 -17.03 7.89 12.52
N ALA A 410 -16.31 7.80 13.64
CA ALA A 410 -15.05 8.50 13.83
C ALA A 410 -13.96 8.01 12.87
N ILE A 411 -13.85 6.69 12.65
CA ILE A 411 -12.84 6.10 11.75
C ILE A 411 -13.12 6.45 10.29
N THR A 412 -14.39 6.55 9.91
CA THR A 412 -14.81 6.93 8.55
C THR A 412 -14.29 8.31 8.13
N GLN A 413 -14.22 9.24 9.08
CA GLN A 413 -13.75 10.61 8.85
C GLN A 413 -12.25 10.79 9.12
N SER A 414 -11.61 9.87 9.86
CA SER A 414 -10.21 9.96 10.29
C SER A 414 -9.30 9.00 9.54
N PHE A 415 -9.08 7.78 10.06
CA PHE A 415 -8.15 6.84 9.45
C PHE A 415 -8.61 6.48 8.05
N ASN A 416 -9.90 6.26 7.75
CA ASN A 416 -10.39 6.05 6.36
C ASN A 416 -10.25 7.29 5.44
N SER A 417 -9.60 8.34 5.91
CA SER A 417 -9.28 9.57 5.19
C SER A 417 -7.78 9.80 5.02
N ILE A 418 -6.93 8.79 5.20
CA ILE A 418 -5.49 8.91 4.92
C ILE A 418 -5.04 7.97 3.81
N THR A 419 -3.99 8.32 3.08
CA THR A 419 -3.33 7.38 2.17
C THR A 419 -1.85 7.75 1.99
N ILE A 420 -0.96 6.75 1.97
CA ILE A 420 0.47 6.94 1.69
C ILE A 420 0.77 6.39 0.30
N ASP A 421 0.48 5.12 0.06
CA ASP A 421 0.88 4.38 -1.15
C ASP A 421 -0.30 3.82 -1.96
N GLY A 422 -1.50 3.77 -1.37
CA GLY A 422 -2.67 3.21 -2.05
C GLY A 422 -2.93 1.74 -1.74
N ASP A 423 -2.08 1.10 -0.92
CA ASP A 423 -2.17 -0.31 -0.57
C ASP A 423 -2.91 -0.54 0.77
N THR A 424 -3.99 -1.33 0.73
CA THR A 424 -4.75 -1.73 1.92
C THR A 424 -4.13 -2.98 2.54
N SER A 425 -3.70 -2.90 3.80
CA SER A 425 -3.01 -4.00 4.49
C SER A 425 -3.93 -5.17 4.86
N THR A 426 -3.33 -6.33 5.14
CA THR A 426 -4.02 -7.57 5.56
C THR A 426 -4.40 -7.59 7.03
N ASN A 427 -3.89 -6.65 7.83
CA ASN A 427 -3.86 -6.73 9.29
C ASN A 427 -4.66 -5.66 10.01
N ASP A 428 -5.26 -4.76 9.24
CA ASP A 428 -5.62 -3.48 9.79
C ASP A 428 -6.71 -3.59 10.82
N THR A 429 -6.49 -2.94 11.95
CA THR A 429 -7.36 -3.00 13.11
C THR A 429 -7.25 -1.69 13.88
N VAL A 430 -8.39 -1.03 14.12
CA VAL A 430 -8.47 0.02 15.13
C VAL A 430 -9.44 -0.42 16.20
N ALA A 431 -8.97 -0.49 17.45
CA ALA A 431 -9.77 -0.87 18.61
C ALA A 431 -9.95 0.29 19.57
N ILE A 432 -11.11 0.36 20.22
CA ILE A 432 -11.40 1.25 21.34
C ILE A 432 -11.84 0.45 22.57
N LEU A 433 -11.29 0.77 23.75
CA LEU A 433 -11.69 0.24 25.05
C LEU A 433 -12.22 1.38 25.93
N ALA A 434 -13.39 1.19 26.55
CA ALA A 434 -14.06 2.16 27.42
C ALA A 434 -14.42 1.51 28.77
N ASN A 435 -13.65 1.81 29.83
CA ASN A 435 -13.75 1.09 31.12
C ASN A 435 -14.64 1.76 32.17
N GLY A 436 -15.07 3.01 31.94
CA GLY A 436 -15.94 3.76 32.86
C GLY A 436 -15.30 4.15 34.20
N ALA A 437 -13.98 4.07 34.36
CA ALA A 437 -13.30 4.32 35.63
C ALA A 437 -13.43 5.77 36.14
N ALA A 438 -13.71 6.75 35.27
CA ALA A 438 -13.98 8.12 35.68
C ALA A 438 -15.42 8.33 36.24
N GLY A 439 -16.29 7.32 36.12
CA GLY A 439 -17.67 7.37 36.60
C GLY A 439 -18.60 8.27 35.76
N GLY A 440 -19.69 8.73 36.37
CA GLY A 440 -20.73 9.51 35.68
C GLY A 440 -21.77 8.65 34.95
N LYS A 441 -22.58 9.29 34.11
CA LYS A 441 -23.70 8.64 33.42
C LYS A 441 -23.22 7.86 32.19
N THR A 442 -23.55 6.57 32.12
CA THR A 442 -23.20 5.72 30.97
C THR A 442 -23.91 6.16 29.69
N ILE A 443 -23.15 6.34 28.61
CA ILE A 443 -23.68 6.54 27.26
C ILE A 443 -24.29 5.21 26.78
N THR A 444 -25.61 5.17 26.66
CA THR A 444 -26.37 3.95 26.31
C THR A 444 -27.12 4.04 24.97
N SER A 445 -27.23 5.25 24.39
CA SER A 445 -27.94 5.50 23.13
C SER A 445 -27.18 6.46 22.22
N THR A 446 -27.31 6.26 20.91
CA THR A 446 -26.78 7.12 19.84
C THR A 446 -27.48 8.48 19.76
N ASP A 447 -28.64 8.63 20.39
CA ASP A 447 -29.47 9.84 20.29
C ASP A 447 -29.21 10.84 21.43
N SER A 448 -28.25 10.55 22.30
CA SER A 448 -27.94 11.38 23.46
C SER A 448 -26.95 12.51 23.14
N GLU A 449 -27.06 13.64 23.85
CA GLU A 449 -26.08 14.74 23.74
C GLU A 449 -24.66 14.29 24.11
N ASP A 450 -24.52 13.38 25.08
CA ASP A 450 -23.24 12.78 25.44
C ASP A 450 -22.65 11.96 24.29
N TYR A 451 -23.48 11.21 23.54
CA TYR A 451 -23.02 10.51 22.34
C TYR A 451 -22.49 11.48 21.30
N ALA A 452 -23.23 12.56 21.00
CA ALA A 452 -22.79 13.55 20.03
C ALA A 452 -21.48 14.25 20.45
N ALA A 453 -21.35 14.60 21.74
CA ALA A 453 -20.12 15.18 22.29
C ALA A 453 -18.93 14.20 22.24
N MET A 454 -19.17 12.94 22.59
CA MET A 454 -18.14 11.89 22.51
C MET A 454 -17.74 11.59 21.07
N LEU A 455 -18.69 11.57 20.13
CA LEU A 455 -18.41 11.38 18.69
C LEU A 455 -17.50 12.49 18.17
N LYS A 456 -17.80 13.75 18.48
CA LYS A 456 -16.96 14.90 18.11
C LYS A 456 -15.55 14.78 18.68
N THR A 457 -15.45 14.41 19.97
CA THR A 457 -14.17 14.22 20.68
C THR A 457 -13.36 13.10 20.03
N LEU A 458 -13.96 11.93 19.84
CA LEU A 458 -13.30 10.76 19.25
C LEU A 458 -12.90 11.00 17.80
N THR A 459 -13.76 11.66 17.01
CA THR A 459 -13.47 11.96 15.59
C THR A 459 -12.27 12.88 15.47
N THR A 460 -12.25 13.98 16.23
CA THR A 460 -11.12 14.91 16.23
C THR A 460 -9.84 14.22 16.70
N PHE A 461 -9.92 13.46 17.79
CA PHE A 461 -8.78 12.72 18.33
C PHE A 461 -8.22 11.69 17.32
N ALA A 462 -9.11 10.97 16.63
CA ALA A 462 -8.73 9.99 15.62
C ALA A 462 -8.15 10.65 14.37
N ILE A 463 -8.66 11.83 13.95
CA ILE A 463 -8.07 12.61 12.85
C ILE A 463 -6.62 12.96 13.18
N ASP A 464 -6.36 13.45 14.40
CA ASP A 464 -5.00 13.83 14.80
C ASP A 464 -4.04 12.62 14.81
N LEU A 465 -4.49 11.46 15.31
CA LEU A 465 -3.71 10.22 15.21
C LEU A 465 -3.47 9.78 13.76
N ALA A 466 -4.48 9.89 12.90
CA ALA A 466 -4.37 9.53 11.49
C ALA A 466 -3.39 10.44 10.74
N GLN A 467 -3.36 11.75 11.06
CA GLN A 467 -2.39 12.66 10.48
C GLN A 467 -0.96 12.35 10.91
N LEU A 468 -0.73 11.87 12.14
CA LEU A 468 0.61 11.41 12.56
C LEU A 468 1.12 10.24 11.69
N VAL A 469 0.23 9.40 11.17
CA VAL A 469 0.58 8.31 10.24
C VAL A 469 1.06 8.87 8.91
N VAL A 470 0.34 9.84 8.35
CA VAL A 470 0.74 10.50 7.10
C VAL A 470 2.06 11.27 7.26
N ARG A 471 2.23 11.96 8.39
CA ARG A 471 3.47 12.68 8.71
C ARG A 471 4.67 11.76 8.89
N ASP A 472 4.45 10.48 9.10
CA ASP A 472 5.50 9.46 9.19
C ASP A 472 5.53 8.53 7.97
N GLY A 473 4.89 8.91 6.86
CA GLY A 473 4.93 8.11 5.64
C GLY A 473 6.37 7.80 5.23
N GLU A 474 6.59 6.58 4.72
CA GLU A 474 7.92 6.10 4.33
C GLU A 474 8.55 7.06 3.31
N GLY A 475 9.61 7.73 3.72
CA GLY A 475 10.29 8.73 2.89
C GLY A 475 9.53 10.04 2.68
N ALA A 476 8.42 10.29 3.38
CA ALA A 476 7.61 11.49 3.21
C ALA A 476 8.35 12.77 3.64
N THR A 477 8.32 13.77 2.76
CA THR A 477 8.85 15.12 3.03
C THR A 477 7.76 16.17 3.15
N LYS A 478 6.54 15.85 2.68
CA LYS A 478 5.37 16.73 2.71
C LYS A 478 4.19 16.07 3.43
N PHE A 479 3.37 16.90 4.05
CA PHE A 479 2.03 16.56 4.51
C PHE A 479 1.02 17.35 3.67
N VAL A 480 0.09 16.65 3.02
CA VAL A 480 -0.83 17.23 2.06
C VAL A 480 -2.28 16.94 2.44
N THR A 481 -3.06 18.01 2.58
CA THR A 481 -4.51 17.93 2.70
C THR A 481 -5.11 18.08 1.31
N VAL A 482 -5.88 17.08 0.85
CA VAL A 482 -6.67 17.15 -0.38
C VAL A 482 -8.13 17.35 0.02
N ARG A 483 -8.67 18.55 -0.25
CA ARG A 483 -10.07 18.89 0.01
C ARG A 483 -10.83 18.98 -1.31
N VAL A 484 -11.92 18.23 -1.41
CA VAL A 484 -12.83 18.29 -2.54
C VAL A 484 -14.18 18.82 -2.06
N THR A 485 -14.68 19.86 -2.70
CA THR A 485 -15.94 20.54 -2.34
C THR A 485 -16.87 20.64 -3.55
N GLY A 486 -18.16 20.90 -3.28
CA GLY A 486 -19.15 21.11 -4.34
C GLY A 486 -19.51 19.83 -5.10
N ALA A 487 -19.23 18.65 -4.53
CA ALA A 487 -19.59 17.38 -5.14
C ALA A 487 -21.09 17.06 -4.97
N ALA A 488 -21.62 16.16 -5.80
CA ALA A 488 -23.00 15.70 -5.68
C ALA A 488 -23.25 14.88 -4.40
N SER A 489 -22.22 14.21 -3.87
CA SER A 489 -22.30 13.41 -2.65
C SER A 489 -20.95 13.37 -1.93
N TYR A 490 -20.96 13.02 -0.63
CA TYR A 490 -19.72 12.78 0.13
C TYR A 490 -18.88 11.69 -0.53
N THR A 491 -19.53 10.63 -1.03
CA THR A 491 -18.85 9.52 -1.73
C THR A 491 -18.13 9.99 -2.98
N ASP A 492 -18.74 10.87 -3.78
CA ASP A 492 -18.14 11.46 -4.97
C ASP A 492 -16.93 12.32 -4.60
N ALA A 493 -17.10 13.24 -3.63
CA ALA A 493 -16.00 14.06 -3.12
C ALA A 493 -14.84 13.19 -2.63
N LYS A 494 -15.15 12.12 -1.90
CA LYS A 494 -14.16 11.20 -1.34
C LYS A 494 -13.42 10.42 -2.42
N ARG A 495 -14.12 9.98 -3.47
CA ARG A 495 -13.52 9.29 -4.62
C ARG A 495 -12.55 10.19 -5.35
N VAL A 496 -12.92 11.44 -5.64
CA VAL A 496 -12.04 12.43 -6.25
C VAL A 496 -10.82 12.72 -5.36
N ALA A 497 -11.04 12.95 -4.06
CA ALA A 497 -9.97 13.23 -3.11
C ALA A 497 -8.96 12.06 -3.04
N ASN A 498 -9.46 10.82 -2.97
CA ASN A 498 -8.62 9.62 -3.00
C ASN A 498 -7.88 9.44 -4.32
N SER A 499 -8.52 9.75 -5.45
CA SER A 499 -7.91 9.68 -6.78
C SER A 499 -6.67 10.59 -6.87
N ILE A 500 -6.82 11.85 -6.44
CA ILE A 500 -5.73 12.83 -6.38
C ILE A 500 -4.65 12.36 -5.40
N ALA A 501 -5.05 11.95 -4.19
CA ALA A 501 -4.13 11.58 -3.12
C ALA A 501 -3.31 10.31 -3.41
N ARG A 502 -3.78 9.44 -4.31
CA ARG A 502 -3.09 8.22 -4.77
C ARG A 502 -2.27 8.41 -6.03
N SER A 503 -2.45 9.50 -6.77
CA SER A 503 -1.80 9.72 -8.06
C SER A 503 -0.27 9.83 -7.91
N PRO A 504 0.52 8.88 -8.47
CA PRO A 504 1.97 8.96 -8.39
C PRO A 504 2.54 10.24 -9.01
N LEU A 505 1.89 10.74 -10.06
CA LEU A 505 2.28 11.99 -10.71
C LEU A 505 2.05 13.21 -9.81
N VAL A 506 0.92 13.28 -9.10
CA VAL A 506 0.69 14.36 -8.12
C VAL A 506 1.71 14.28 -7.00
N LYS A 507 1.91 13.09 -6.43
CA LYS A 507 2.81 12.87 -5.29
C LYS A 507 4.28 13.14 -5.61
N THR A 508 4.73 12.83 -6.83
CA THR A 508 6.09 13.16 -7.30
C THR A 508 6.26 14.64 -7.65
N ALA A 509 5.22 15.31 -8.16
CA ALA A 509 5.24 16.75 -8.37
C ALA A 509 5.38 17.50 -7.03
N LEU A 510 4.67 17.05 -6.00
CA LEU A 510 4.78 17.58 -4.63
C LEU A 510 6.20 17.42 -4.05
N TYR A 511 6.83 16.25 -4.23
CA TYR A 511 8.23 16.03 -3.84
C TYR A 511 9.18 16.95 -4.60
N GLY A 512 8.96 17.10 -5.91
CA GLY A 512 9.72 18.00 -6.78
C GLY A 512 9.43 19.48 -6.60
N LYS A 513 8.48 19.84 -5.71
CA LYS A 513 7.99 21.21 -5.49
C LYS A 513 7.52 21.87 -6.80
N ASP A 514 6.88 21.08 -7.66
CA ASP A 514 6.30 21.49 -8.94
C ASP A 514 4.79 21.76 -8.77
N ALA A 515 4.34 22.97 -9.12
CA ALA A 515 2.95 23.43 -9.00
C ALA A 515 2.03 22.87 -10.09
N ASN A 516 2.09 21.56 -10.29
CA ASN A 516 1.53 20.89 -11.45
C ASN A 516 0.02 20.62 -11.32
N TRP A 517 -0.79 21.67 -11.44
CA TRP A 517 -2.26 21.58 -11.41
C TRP A 517 -2.83 20.69 -12.52
N GLY A 518 -2.12 20.55 -13.65
CA GLY A 518 -2.51 19.63 -14.72
C GLY A 518 -2.56 18.17 -14.27
N ARG A 519 -1.61 17.73 -13.41
CA ARG A 519 -1.63 16.38 -12.82
C ARG A 519 -2.78 16.19 -11.82
N ILE A 520 -3.16 17.26 -11.12
CA ILE A 520 -4.31 17.25 -10.19
C ILE A 520 -5.62 17.12 -10.97
N LEU A 521 -5.78 17.87 -12.06
CA LEU A 521 -6.93 17.75 -12.96
C LEU A 521 -7.01 16.40 -13.64
N CYS A 522 -5.87 15.87 -14.12
CA CYS A 522 -5.81 14.52 -14.67
C CYS A 522 -6.37 13.50 -13.68
N ALA A 523 -5.94 13.56 -12.41
CA ALA A 523 -6.44 12.68 -11.35
C ALA A 523 -7.90 12.92 -10.97
N THR A 524 -8.36 14.17 -11.03
CA THR A 524 -9.78 14.51 -10.85
C THR A 524 -10.63 13.90 -11.96
N GLY A 525 -10.18 13.99 -13.21
CA GLY A 525 -10.92 13.56 -14.39
C GLY A 525 -11.04 12.04 -14.56
N TYR A 526 -10.07 11.25 -14.06
CA TYR A 526 -10.17 9.79 -14.09
C TYR A 526 -10.78 9.17 -12.82
N ALA A 527 -11.25 9.99 -11.87
CA ALA A 527 -11.83 9.49 -10.62
C ALA A 527 -13.00 8.53 -10.91
N GLU A 528 -12.80 7.25 -10.60
CA GLU A 528 -13.74 6.19 -10.98
C GLU A 528 -15.11 6.37 -10.31
N GLY A 529 -16.18 6.21 -11.10
CA GLY A 529 -17.55 6.25 -10.60
C GLY A 529 -18.02 7.63 -10.13
N VAL A 530 -17.42 8.71 -10.64
CA VAL A 530 -17.85 10.09 -10.39
C VAL A 530 -18.22 10.77 -11.71
N GLU A 531 -19.51 10.76 -12.04
CA GLU A 531 -20.03 11.39 -13.27
C GLU A 531 -20.24 12.91 -13.12
N SER A 532 -20.25 13.40 -11.87
CA SER A 532 -20.57 14.78 -11.53
C SER A 532 -19.43 15.79 -11.77
N VAL A 533 -18.25 15.34 -12.18
CA VAL A 533 -17.12 16.22 -12.51
C VAL A 533 -17.38 16.93 -13.85
N VAL A 534 -17.54 18.26 -13.80
CA VAL A 534 -17.72 19.11 -14.98
C VAL A 534 -16.46 19.98 -15.14
N PRO A 535 -15.64 19.79 -16.20
CA PRO A 535 -14.39 20.51 -16.38
C PRO A 535 -14.54 22.04 -16.31
N GLU A 536 -15.56 22.60 -16.96
CA GLU A 536 -15.84 24.04 -17.04
C GLU A 536 -16.37 24.65 -15.73
N ARG A 537 -16.56 23.83 -14.69
CA ARG A 537 -16.97 24.28 -13.34
C ARG A 537 -15.95 23.91 -12.28
N THR A 538 -14.84 23.31 -12.68
CA THR A 538 -13.82 22.83 -11.75
C THR A 538 -12.78 23.92 -11.52
N THR A 539 -12.47 24.18 -10.24
CA THR A 539 -11.43 25.11 -9.80
C THR A 539 -10.40 24.35 -8.97
N VAL A 540 -9.11 24.61 -9.19
CA VAL A 540 -8.00 24.02 -8.43
C VAL A 540 -7.18 25.12 -7.80
N SER A 541 -6.82 24.96 -6.53
CA SER A 541 -6.07 25.96 -5.79
C SER A 541 -5.12 25.32 -4.79
N PHE A 542 -4.02 26.03 -4.53
CA PHE A 542 -3.19 25.78 -3.36
C PHE A 542 -3.53 26.76 -2.26
N VAL A 543 -3.78 26.23 -1.07
CA VAL A 543 -4.02 27.00 0.15
C VAL A 543 -2.78 26.88 1.04
N PRO A 544 -2.04 27.98 1.24
CA PRO A 544 -0.85 27.99 2.09
C PRO A 544 -1.23 27.88 3.57
N VAL A 545 -0.43 27.15 4.35
CA VAL A 545 -0.67 26.99 5.80
C VAL A 545 -0.20 28.19 6.63
N ASP A 546 0.54 29.12 6.03
CA ASP A 546 1.03 30.35 6.69
C ASP A 546 -0.04 31.46 6.79
N GLY A 547 -1.25 31.19 6.28
CA GLY A 547 -2.36 32.13 6.27
C GLY A 547 -2.29 33.18 5.15
N SER A 548 -1.30 33.09 4.26
CA SER A 548 -1.31 33.90 3.04
C SER A 548 -2.48 33.51 2.12
N PRO A 549 -2.91 34.39 1.20
CA PRO A 549 -4.10 34.13 0.39
C PRO A 549 -4.00 32.84 -0.41
N GLU A 550 -5.15 32.29 -0.80
CA GLU A 550 -5.24 31.17 -1.74
C GLU A 550 -4.56 31.52 -3.07
N LEU A 551 -3.83 30.57 -3.65
CA LEU A 551 -3.28 30.64 -5.00
C LEU A 551 -4.18 29.81 -5.93
N LYS A 552 -5.02 30.49 -6.71
CA LYS A 552 -5.84 29.87 -7.75
C LYS A 552 -4.94 29.48 -8.92
N LEU A 553 -4.97 28.21 -9.30
CA LEU A 553 -4.16 27.64 -10.38
C LEU A 553 -4.99 27.45 -11.65
N LEU A 554 -6.26 27.08 -11.46
CA LEU A 554 -7.26 26.92 -12.49
C LEU A 554 -8.60 27.37 -11.92
N VAL A 555 -9.35 28.17 -12.67
CA VAL A 555 -10.67 28.67 -12.29
C VAL A 555 -11.67 28.27 -13.35
N ARG A 556 -12.69 27.49 -12.96
CA ARG A 556 -13.80 27.06 -13.83
C ARG A 556 -13.32 26.50 -15.19
N GLY A 557 -12.35 25.60 -15.13
CA GLY A 557 -11.78 24.93 -16.31
C GLY A 557 -10.75 25.74 -17.09
N GLU A 558 -10.49 27.00 -16.73
CA GLU A 558 -9.51 27.86 -17.40
C GLU A 558 -8.24 28.04 -16.55
N PRO A 559 -7.03 27.92 -17.14
CA PRO A 559 -5.78 28.11 -16.41
C PRO A 559 -5.58 29.57 -16.04
N GLU A 560 -5.17 29.82 -14.80
CA GLU A 560 -4.79 31.17 -14.36
C GLU A 560 -3.35 31.49 -14.75
N ALA A 561 -3.02 32.80 -14.80
CA ALA A 561 -1.64 33.25 -14.87
C ALA A 561 -0.96 33.04 -13.51
N VAL A 562 -0.42 31.83 -13.29
CA VAL A 562 0.17 31.43 -12.01
C VAL A 562 1.44 32.22 -11.72
N ASP A 563 1.49 32.83 -10.53
CA ASP A 563 2.73 33.36 -9.96
C ASP A 563 3.62 32.20 -9.50
N GLU A 564 4.55 31.80 -10.36
CA GLU A 564 5.47 30.67 -10.13
C GLU A 564 6.37 30.88 -8.90
N GLU A 565 6.79 32.12 -8.61
CA GLU A 565 7.61 32.40 -7.44
C GLU A 565 6.81 32.17 -6.16
N ARG A 566 5.54 32.61 -6.15
CA ARG A 566 4.62 32.35 -5.05
C ARG A 566 4.29 30.86 -4.94
N ALA A 567 4.05 30.17 -6.05
CA ALA A 567 3.79 28.73 -6.04
C ALA A 567 4.96 27.94 -5.44
N ALA A 568 6.20 28.27 -5.84
CA ALA A 568 7.41 27.68 -5.29
C ALA A 568 7.53 27.92 -3.77
N LYS A 569 7.28 29.16 -3.30
CA LYS A 569 7.30 29.48 -1.84
C LYS A 569 6.28 28.65 -1.06
N ILE A 570 5.07 28.48 -1.60
CA ILE A 570 4.04 27.65 -0.98
C ILE A 570 4.51 26.20 -0.89
N LEU A 571 5.08 25.68 -1.98
CA LEU A 571 5.58 24.30 -2.08
C LEU A 571 6.89 24.07 -1.32
N GLU A 572 7.55 25.09 -0.77
CA GLU A 572 8.68 24.91 0.16
C GLU A 572 8.21 24.38 1.52
N ASN A 573 7.00 24.74 1.97
CA ASN A 573 6.47 24.33 3.27
C ASN A 573 6.26 22.81 3.38
N GLU A 574 6.48 22.23 4.57
CA GLU A 574 6.18 20.81 4.84
C GLU A 574 4.69 20.53 4.59
N ASP A 575 3.83 21.45 5.01
CA ASP A 575 2.37 21.29 4.94
C ASP A 575 1.79 22.09 3.77
N LEU A 576 0.86 21.46 3.04
CA LEU A 576 0.16 22.05 1.91
C LEU A 576 -1.31 21.61 1.91
N GLU A 577 -2.21 22.49 1.46
CA GLU A 577 -3.58 22.11 1.13
C GLU A 577 -3.86 22.32 -0.37
N ILE A 578 -4.41 21.30 -1.00
CA ILE A 578 -4.93 21.29 -2.36
C ILE A 578 -6.46 21.34 -2.25
N VAL A 579 -7.07 22.38 -2.79
CA VAL A 579 -8.53 22.51 -2.85
C VAL A 579 -8.99 22.32 -4.29
N VAL A 580 -9.90 21.36 -4.48
CA VAL A 580 -10.61 21.14 -5.74
C VAL A 580 -12.10 21.42 -5.52
N ARG A 581 -12.63 22.41 -6.23
CA ARG A 581 -14.06 22.75 -6.19
C ARG A 581 -14.69 22.23 -7.48
N LEU A 582 -15.58 21.24 -7.40
CA LEU A 582 -16.17 20.60 -8.59
C LEU A 582 -17.31 21.41 -9.23
N ASN A 583 -17.91 22.33 -8.47
CA ASN A 583 -19.03 23.15 -8.90
C ASN A 583 -18.84 24.60 -8.45
N ASP A 584 -17.75 25.23 -8.90
CA ASP A 584 -17.46 26.64 -8.61
C ASP A 584 -18.40 27.55 -9.40
N ARG A 585 -19.32 28.20 -8.70
CA ARG A 585 -20.31 29.13 -9.28
C ARG A 585 -19.84 30.59 -9.29
N GLY A 586 -18.64 30.88 -8.77
CA GLY A 586 -18.15 32.24 -8.58
C GLY A 586 -18.64 32.89 -7.29
N GLU A 587 -17.99 34.00 -6.92
CA GLU A 587 -18.27 34.74 -5.69
C GLU A 587 -19.69 35.34 -5.70
N GLY A 588 -20.40 35.23 -4.57
CA GLY A 588 -21.70 35.88 -4.38
C GLY A 588 -22.92 35.13 -4.95
N VAL A 589 -22.75 33.95 -5.55
CA VAL A 589 -23.86 33.13 -6.03
C VAL A 589 -24.43 32.27 -4.90
N GLN A 590 -25.64 32.58 -4.44
CA GLN A 590 -26.35 31.80 -3.43
C GLN A 590 -26.85 30.46 -4.01
N GLY A 591 -26.66 29.37 -3.26
CA GLY A 591 -27.15 28.03 -3.58
C GLY A 591 -26.69 27.00 -2.54
N GLU A 592 -27.24 25.79 -2.59
CA GLU A 592 -26.76 24.69 -1.75
C GLU A 592 -25.29 24.39 -2.06
N GLU A 593 -24.44 24.48 -1.03
CA GLU A 593 -23.07 24.01 -1.09
C GLU A 593 -23.10 22.48 -1.23
N GLY A 594 -22.49 21.97 -2.31
CA GLY A 594 -22.39 20.52 -2.52
C GLY A 594 -21.56 19.86 -1.42
N ALA A 595 -21.55 18.53 -1.38
CA ALA A 595 -20.83 17.78 -0.37
C ALA A 595 -19.31 18.01 -0.41
N GLU A 596 -18.68 17.86 0.76
CA GLU A 596 -17.24 17.98 0.95
C GLU A 596 -16.64 16.67 1.47
N ALA A 597 -15.42 16.34 1.03
CA ALA A 597 -14.59 15.32 1.66
C ALA A 597 -13.12 15.76 1.72
N VAL A 598 -12.44 15.30 2.77
CA VAL A 598 -11.00 15.52 2.99
C VAL A 598 -10.26 14.20 2.99
N VAL A 599 -9.08 14.17 2.37
CA VAL A 599 -8.11 13.07 2.43
C VAL A 599 -6.73 13.65 2.71
N TRP A 600 -5.98 13.05 3.64
CA TRP A 600 -4.59 13.41 3.93
C TRP A 600 -3.63 12.42 3.28
N THR A 601 -2.56 12.95 2.68
CA THR A 601 -1.52 12.14 2.05
C THR A 601 -0.15 12.82 2.15
N CYS A 602 0.87 12.15 1.62
CA CYS A 602 2.22 12.67 1.52
C CYS A 602 2.69 12.67 0.05
N ASP A 603 3.90 13.13 -0.18
CA ASP A 603 4.61 13.03 -1.46
C ASP A 603 5.23 11.63 -1.68
N PHE A 604 5.79 11.41 -2.86
CA PHE A 604 6.60 10.21 -3.20
C PHE A 604 8.04 10.62 -3.49
N SER A 605 8.92 10.34 -2.53
CA SER A 605 10.35 10.62 -2.63
C SER A 605 11.14 9.41 -3.15
N HIS A 606 12.42 9.61 -3.42
CA HIS A 606 13.34 8.49 -3.69
C HIS A 606 13.45 7.52 -2.52
N GLU A 607 13.31 8.02 -1.29
CA GLU A 607 13.48 7.24 -0.07
C GLU A 607 12.36 6.19 0.09
N TYR A 608 11.14 6.50 -0.34
CA TYR A 608 10.05 5.53 -0.41
C TYR A 608 10.44 4.29 -1.24
N VAL A 609 11.10 4.51 -2.39
CA VAL A 609 11.55 3.43 -3.29
C VAL A 609 12.70 2.65 -2.66
N THR A 610 13.64 3.32 -1.99
CA THR A 610 14.75 2.66 -1.28
C THR A 610 14.24 1.76 -0.15
N ILE A 611 13.40 2.28 0.74
CA ILE A 611 12.83 1.52 1.86
C ILE A 611 12.10 0.26 1.37
N ASN A 612 11.25 0.41 0.34
CA ASN A 612 10.42 -0.70 -0.14
C ASN A 612 11.14 -1.64 -1.11
N GLY A 613 12.20 -1.18 -1.78
CA GLY A 613 13.06 -2.01 -2.62
C GLY A 613 13.96 -2.95 -1.80
N ASP A 614 14.42 -2.47 -0.63
CA ASP A 614 15.38 -3.18 0.23
C ASP A 614 14.73 -3.87 1.45
N TYR A 615 13.39 -3.80 1.60
CA TYR A 615 12.68 -4.21 2.82
C TYR A 615 12.95 -5.64 3.34
N ARG A 616 13.38 -6.57 2.46
CA ARG A 616 13.63 -7.98 2.80
C ARG A 616 15.12 -8.36 2.87
N THR A 617 16.03 -7.44 2.56
CA THR A 617 17.49 -7.62 2.61
C THR A 617 18.06 -6.93 3.83
#